data_AF-A0A5B2U990-F1
#
_entry.id   AF-A0A5B2U990-F1
#
_cell.length_a   1.000
_cell.length_b   1.000
_cell.length_c   1.000
_cell.angle_alpha   90.00
_cell.angle_beta   90.00
_cell.angle_gamma   90.00
#
_symmetry.space_group_name_H-M   'P 1'
#
loop_
_entity.id
_entity.type
_entity.pdbx_description
1 polymer ?
#
loop_
_entity_poly.entity_id
_entity_poly.type
_entity_poly.pdbx_seq_one_letter_code
_entity_poly.pdbx_strand_id
1 'polypeptide(L)'
;MKAKVQKTILGKEIKGFAFYKQLDHRVNRMRVHGVIWLDEGYRIHVVPNEFRQLNELGQVSGSVLKSNPGYRQIKRMIARWFQTYRTSRKSFFREKVSTMREACQQAEYSLRIKMIQRGRISFNHYFTAS
;
A
#
# COMPACT_ATOMS: atom_id res chain seq x y z
N MET A 1 12.15 23.73 0.18
CA MET A 1 11.83 22.55 -0.64
C MET A 1 10.96 21.58 0.17
N LYS A 2 9.68 21.39 -0.18
CA LYS A 2 8.81 20.39 0.46
C LYS A 2 8.69 19.18 -0.46
N ALA A 3 9.50 18.16 -0.24
CA ALA A 3 9.16 16.82 -0.71
C ALA A 3 8.05 16.27 0.20
N LYS A 4 6.80 16.63 -0.07
CA LYS A 4 5.63 16.18 0.69
C LYS A 4 4.74 15.44 -0.29
N VAL A 5 4.88 14.12 -0.34
CA VAL A 5 3.92 13.24 -1.02
C VAL A 5 2.61 13.30 -0.22
N GLN A 6 1.87 14.42 -0.35
CA GLN A 6 0.52 14.57 0.18
C GLN A 6 -0.30 13.46 -0.48
N LYS A 7 -0.67 12.44 0.31
CA LYS A 7 -1.45 11.32 -0.20
C LYS A 7 -2.84 11.84 -0.45
N THR A 8 -3.22 11.93 -1.71
CA THR A 8 -4.58 12.29 -2.12
C THR A 8 -5.43 11.03 -2.28
N ILE A 9 -6.74 11.19 -2.16
CA ILE A 9 -7.73 10.17 -2.48
C ILE A 9 -8.96 10.84 -3.06
N LEU A 10 -9.45 10.33 -4.20
CA LEU A 10 -10.54 10.95 -4.95
C LEU A 10 -10.27 12.43 -5.30
N GLY A 11 -9.01 12.80 -5.53
CA GLY A 11 -8.61 14.19 -5.83
C GLY A 11 -8.44 15.10 -4.62
N LYS A 12 -8.77 14.64 -3.41
CA LYS A 12 -8.68 15.42 -2.16
C LYS A 12 -7.50 15.00 -1.29
N GLU A 13 -6.89 15.93 -0.56
CA GLU A 13 -5.82 15.62 0.38
C GLU A 13 -6.33 14.84 1.60
N ILE A 14 -5.62 13.79 2.01
CA ILE A 14 -5.92 13.09 3.27
C ILE A 14 -5.31 13.89 4.43
N LYS A 15 -6.15 14.38 5.34
CA LYS A 15 -5.72 15.01 6.60
C LYS A 15 -5.46 13.99 7.72
N GLY A 16 -6.23 12.90 7.74
CA GLY A 16 -6.05 11.82 8.69
C GLY A 16 -6.98 10.65 8.42
N PHE A 17 -6.81 9.55 9.15
CA PHE A 17 -7.73 8.42 9.09
C PHE A 17 -7.65 7.58 10.37
N ALA A 18 -8.76 6.95 10.71
CA ALA A 18 -8.86 5.99 11.81
C ALA A 18 -9.76 4.82 11.39
N PHE A 19 -9.32 3.59 11.69
CA PHE A 19 -10.11 2.39 11.44
C PHE A 19 -10.22 1.56 12.71
N TYR A 20 -11.34 0.88 12.90
CA TYR A 20 -11.58 -0.01 14.03
C TYR A 20 -12.42 -1.20 13.60
N LYS A 21 -12.44 -2.25 14.44
CA LYS A 21 -13.32 -3.41 14.25
C LYS A 21 -14.42 -3.35 15.29
N GLN A 22 -15.66 -3.54 14.85
CA GLN A 22 -16.82 -3.59 15.73
C GLN A 22 -17.59 -4.89 15.46
N LEU A 23 -18.16 -5.48 16.52
CA LEU A 23 -19.04 -6.63 16.37
C LEU A 23 -20.36 -6.17 15.75
N ASP A 24 -20.70 -6.71 14.58
CA ASP A 24 -22.04 -6.55 14.01
C ASP A 24 -22.94 -7.64 14.59
N HIS A 25 -23.82 -7.25 15.51
CA HIS A 25 -24.71 -8.18 16.22
C HIS A 25 -25.69 -8.91 15.30
N ARG A 26 -26.06 -8.31 14.15
CA ARG A 26 -27.00 -8.96 13.22
C ARG A 26 -26.39 -10.15 12.51
N VAL A 27 -25.08 -10.11 12.26
CA VAL A 27 -24.37 -11.15 11.51
C VAL A 27 -23.39 -11.93 12.39
N ASN A 28 -23.31 -11.57 13.69
CA ASN A 28 -22.38 -12.10 14.68
C ASN A 28 -20.93 -12.18 14.19
N ARG A 29 -20.46 -11.12 13.52
CA ARG A 29 -19.11 -11.05 12.93
C ARG A 29 -18.45 -9.71 13.18
N MET A 30 -17.14 -9.71 13.40
CA MET A 30 -16.35 -8.47 13.46
C MET A 30 -16.28 -7.84 12.07
N ARG A 31 -16.71 -6.59 11.97
CA ARG A 31 -16.66 -5.80 10.73
C ARG A 31 -15.80 -4.56 10.91
N VAL A 32 -15.23 -4.10 9.79
CA VAL A 32 -14.36 -2.92 9.79
C VAL A 32 -15.21 -1.67 9.61
N HIS A 33 -14.96 -0.70 10.47
CA HIS A 33 -15.50 0.64 10.42
C HIS A 33 -14.36 1.65 10.43
N GLY A 34 -14.64 2.90 10.08
CA GLY A 34 -13.64 3.95 10.18
C GLY A 34 -14.02 5.22 9.46
N VAL A 35 -13.15 6.22 9.59
CA VAL A 35 -13.31 7.53 8.97
C VAL A 35 -11.98 7.94 8.35
N ILE A 36 -12.04 8.51 7.16
CA ILE A 36 -10.92 9.21 6.52
C ILE A 36 -11.30 10.67 6.43
N TRP A 37 -10.53 11.55 7.07
CA TRP A 37 -10.72 12.99 6.98
C TRP A 37 -9.95 13.53 5.79
N LEU A 38 -10.64 14.25 4.93
CA LEU A 38 -10.11 14.90 3.75
C LEU A 38 -10.00 16.42 3.98
N ASP A 39 -9.44 17.13 3.01
CA ASP A 39 -9.53 18.59 2.97
C ASP A 39 -10.98 19.09 2.92
N GLU A 40 -11.15 20.37 3.22
CA GLU A 40 -12.44 21.08 3.09
C GLU A 40 -13.55 20.33 3.84
N GLY A 41 -13.28 19.84 5.05
CA GLY A 41 -14.23 19.13 5.91
C GLY A 41 -14.86 17.84 5.35
N TYR A 42 -14.51 17.41 4.13
CA TYR A 42 -15.02 16.19 3.51
C TYR A 42 -14.50 14.97 4.26
N ARG A 43 -15.31 13.92 4.29
CA ARG A 43 -14.96 12.67 4.99
C ARG A 43 -15.39 11.48 4.17
N ILE A 44 -14.65 10.39 4.31
CA ILE A 44 -15.09 9.08 3.81
C ILE A 44 -15.37 8.21 5.02
N HIS A 45 -16.64 7.84 5.19
CA HIS A 45 -17.05 6.88 6.20
C HIS A 45 -16.92 5.47 5.64
N VAL A 46 -16.14 4.64 6.33
CA VAL A 46 -15.97 3.23 6.04
C VAL A 46 -17.02 2.45 6.80
N VAL A 47 -17.94 1.86 6.05
CA VAL A 47 -19.04 1.04 6.53
C VAL A 47 -18.81 -0.38 6.00
N PRO A 48 -19.36 -1.42 6.64
CA PRO A 48 -19.41 -2.74 6.04
C PRO A 48 -19.83 -2.72 4.56
N ASN A 49 -18.98 -3.26 3.70
CA ASN A 49 -19.18 -3.42 2.24
C ASN A 49 -19.21 -2.12 1.40
N GLU A 50 -19.19 -0.93 2.02
CA GLU A 50 -19.38 0.34 1.32
C GLU A 50 -18.51 1.45 1.89
N PHE A 51 -18.09 2.39 1.04
CA PHE A 51 -17.43 3.62 1.47
C PHE A 51 -18.32 4.80 1.09
N ARG A 52 -18.79 5.55 2.08
CA ARG A 52 -19.71 6.68 1.89
C ARG A 52 -18.92 7.98 1.95
N GLN A 53 -19.14 8.85 0.99
CA GLN A 53 -18.58 10.20 0.98
C GLN A 53 -19.54 11.10 1.74
N LEU A 54 -19.00 11.85 2.70
CA LEU A 54 -19.72 12.83 3.49
C LEU A 54 -19.16 14.22 3.15
N ASN A 55 -20.05 15.18 2.99
CA ASN A 55 -19.69 16.59 2.85
C ASN A 55 -19.32 17.22 4.21
N GLU A 56 -18.97 18.51 4.20
CA GLU A 56 -18.67 19.30 5.40
C GLU A 56 -19.79 19.27 6.45
N LEU A 57 -21.04 19.22 5.99
CA LEU A 57 -22.24 19.16 6.82
C LEU A 57 -22.54 17.76 7.38
N GLY A 58 -21.72 16.75 7.06
CA GLY A 58 -21.91 15.37 7.48
C GLY A 58 -22.99 14.61 6.70
N GLN A 59 -23.53 15.18 5.62
CA GLN A 59 -24.51 14.54 4.77
C GLN A 59 -23.82 13.65 3.74
N VAL A 60 -24.47 12.53 3.40
CA VAL A 60 -23.94 11.59 2.41
C VAL A 60 -24.07 12.19 1.01
N SER A 61 -22.94 12.57 0.41
CA SER A 61 -22.88 13.10 -0.96
C SER A 61 -22.79 12.00 -2.02
N GLY A 62 -22.36 10.80 -1.64
CA GLY A 62 -22.27 9.67 -2.54
C GLY A 62 -21.55 8.46 -1.95
N SER A 63 -21.23 7.48 -2.79
CA SER A 63 -20.47 6.30 -2.42
C SER A 63 -19.27 6.11 -3.35
N VAL A 64 -18.21 5.49 -2.83
CA VAL A 64 -17.04 5.12 -3.62
C VAL A 64 -17.30 3.74 -4.22
N LEU A 65 -17.53 3.70 -5.53
CA LEU A 65 -17.79 2.45 -6.24
C LEU A 65 -16.51 1.61 -6.40
N LYS A 66 -16.65 0.29 -6.53
CA LYS A 66 -15.53 -0.66 -6.70
C LYS A 66 -14.68 -0.39 -7.94
N SER A 67 -15.29 0.18 -8.99
CA SER A 67 -14.61 0.59 -10.23
C SER A 67 -13.66 1.77 -10.02
N ASN A 68 -13.92 2.61 -9.00
CA ASN A 68 -13.09 3.78 -8.73
C ASN A 68 -11.71 3.37 -8.15
N PRO A 69 -10.59 3.88 -8.67
CA PRO A 69 -9.25 3.61 -8.13
C PRO A 69 -9.12 3.93 -6.63
N GLY A 70 -9.82 4.95 -6.14
CA GLY A 70 -9.88 5.32 -4.73
C GLY A 70 -10.41 4.20 -3.84
N TYR A 71 -11.32 3.36 -4.32
CA TYR A 71 -11.81 2.19 -3.59
C TYR A 71 -10.69 1.21 -3.24
N ARG A 72 -9.81 0.92 -4.21
CA ARG A 72 -8.65 0.04 -4.01
C ARG A 72 -7.65 0.66 -3.04
N GLN A 73 -7.48 1.98 -3.08
CA GLN A 73 -6.62 2.73 -2.17
C GLN A 73 -7.13 2.65 -0.71
N ILE A 74 -8.43 2.87 -0.47
CA ILE A 74 -9.05 2.72 0.86
C ILE A 74 -8.84 1.31 1.39
N LYS A 75 -9.10 0.27 0.59
CA LYS A 75 -8.87 -1.12 1.02
C LYS A 75 -7.41 -1.39 1.40
N ARG A 76 -6.44 -0.81 0.70
CA ARG A 76 -5.01 -0.91 1.06
C ARG A 76 -4.70 -0.19 2.37
N MET A 77 -5.30 0.97 2.61
CA MET A 77 -5.14 1.70 3.88
C MET A 77 -5.66 0.88 5.05
N ILE A 78 -6.88 0.32 4.93
CA ILE A 78 -7.48 -0.58 5.91
C ILE A 78 -6.58 -1.79 6.15
N ALA A 79 -6.13 -2.46 5.09
CA ALA A 79 -5.26 -3.63 5.20
C ALA A 79 -3.97 -3.30 5.96
N ARG A 80 -3.32 -2.18 5.64
CA ARG A 80 -2.09 -1.73 6.32
C ARG A 80 -2.33 -1.40 7.79
N TRP A 81 -3.43 -0.72 8.11
CA TRP A 81 -3.78 -0.35 9.48
C TRP A 81 -3.92 -1.58 10.40
N PHE A 82 -4.60 -2.62 9.92
CA PHE A 82 -4.77 -3.86 10.69
C PHE A 82 -3.62 -4.86 10.52
N GLN A 83 -2.72 -4.64 9.56
CA GLN A 83 -1.53 -5.48 9.38
C GLN A 83 -0.54 -5.27 10.53
N THR A 84 -0.39 -4.05 11.04
CA THR A 84 0.48 -3.72 12.17
C THR A 84 0.03 -4.33 13.50
N TYR A 85 -1.23 -4.77 13.63
CA TYR A 85 -1.70 -5.43 14.87
C TYR A 85 -1.41 -6.95 14.90
N ARG A 86 -0.94 -7.53 13.78
CA ARG A 86 -0.59 -8.97 13.65
C ARG A 86 0.90 -9.18 13.44
N THR A 87 1.76 -8.38 14.09
CA THR A 87 3.19 -8.68 14.23
C THR A 87 3.45 -9.77 15.27
N SER A 88 2.82 -10.92 15.03
CA SER A 88 3.49 -12.20 15.22
C SER A 88 3.35 -12.94 13.88
N ARG A 89 4.46 -13.05 13.14
CA ARG A 89 4.66 -13.91 11.95
C ARG A 89 4.21 -13.42 10.56
N LYS A 90 4.50 -12.18 10.12
CA LYS A 90 4.43 -11.80 8.68
C LYS A 90 5.59 -10.92 8.16
N SER A 91 6.83 -11.22 8.53
CA SER A 91 8.02 -10.78 7.76
C SER A 91 8.23 -11.61 6.47
N PHE A 92 7.61 -12.79 6.38
CA PHE A 92 7.95 -13.81 5.38
C PHE A 92 7.83 -13.38 3.91
N PHE A 93 6.91 -12.47 3.55
CA PHE A 93 6.73 -12.05 2.16
C PHE A 93 7.62 -10.87 1.74
N ARG A 94 8.01 -10.00 2.68
CA ARG A 94 8.89 -8.86 2.37
C ARG A 94 10.35 -9.32 2.33
N GLU A 95 10.73 -10.26 3.21
CA GLU A 95 12.02 -10.96 3.17
C GLU A 95 12.17 -11.84 1.93
N LYS A 96 11.13 -12.57 1.47
CA LYS A 96 11.27 -13.42 0.27
C LYS A 96 11.51 -12.62 -1.01
N VAL A 97 10.93 -11.43 -1.14
CA VAL A 97 11.10 -10.60 -2.34
C VAL A 97 12.43 -9.84 -2.32
N SER A 98 12.90 -9.40 -1.15
CA SER A 98 14.27 -8.86 -1.05
C SER A 98 15.31 -9.95 -1.32
N THR A 99 15.18 -11.13 -0.71
CA THR A 99 16.11 -12.24 -0.93
C THR A 99 16.08 -12.78 -2.36
N MET A 100 14.93 -12.82 -3.04
CA MET A 100 14.87 -13.24 -4.45
C MET A 100 15.51 -12.20 -5.37
N ARG A 101 15.30 -10.91 -5.12
CA ARG A 101 15.95 -9.84 -5.90
C ARG A 101 17.46 -9.82 -5.68
N GLU A 102 17.90 -9.96 -4.43
CA GLU A 102 19.31 -10.07 -4.06
C GLU A 102 19.94 -11.34 -4.66
N ALA A 103 19.26 -12.49 -4.61
CA ALA A 103 19.72 -13.73 -5.22
C ALA A 103 19.82 -13.63 -6.75
N CYS A 104 18.86 -12.98 -7.42
CA CYS A 104 18.95 -12.71 -8.87
C CYS A 104 20.15 -11.80 -9.21
N GLN A 105 20.35 -10.72 -8.45
CA GLN A 105 21.49 -9.82 -8.64
C GLN A 105 22.83 -10.55 -8.41
N GLN A 106 22.90 -11.41 -7.39
CA GLN A 106 24.10 -12.18 -7.09
C GLN A 106 24.36 -13.30 -8.12
N ALA A 107 23.30 -13.92 -8.65
CA ALA A 107 23.40 -14.87 -9.75
C ALA A 107 23.94 -14.19 -11.03
N GLU A 108 23.41 -13.02 -11.40
CA GLU A 108 23.91 -12.23 -12.52
C GLU A 108 25.37 -11.82 -12.33
N TYR A 109 25.74 -11.36 -11.13
CA TYR A 109 27.12 -11.04 -10.76
C TYR A 109 28.05 -12.24 -10.93
N SER A 110 27.65 -13.41 -10.42
CA SER A 110 28.46 -14.64 -10.51
C SER A 110 28.61 -15.14 -11.95
N LEU A 111 27.59 -15.01 -12.78
CA LEU A 111 27.63 -15.37 -14.20
C LEU A 111 28.62 -14.47 -14.95
N ARG A 112 28.59 -13.16 -14.69
CA ARG A 112 29.49 -12.21 -15.34
C ARG A 112 30.95 -12.43 -14.92
N ILE A 113 31.23 -12.76 -13.65
CA ILE A 113 32.59 -13.18 -13.22
C ILE A 113 33.06 -14.41 -13.99
N LYS A 114 32.22 -15.44 -14.13
CA LYS A 114 32.57 -16.65 -14.91
C LYS A 114 32.82 -16.33 -16.38
N MET A 115 32.11 -15.36 -16.96
CA MET A 115 32.35 -14.91 -18.33
C MET A 115 33.69 -14.19 -18.48
N ILE A 116 34.10 -13.38 -17.50
CA ILE A 116 35.41 -12.72 -17.46
C ILE A 116 36.53 -13.77 -17.32
N GLN A 117 36.41 -14.71 -16.37
CA GLN A 117 37.39 -15.78 -16.18
C GLN A 117 37.56 -16.67 -17.42
N ARG A 118 36.49 -16.85 -18.20
CA ARG A 118 36.52 -17.60 -19.47
C ARG A 118 36.96 -16.74 -20.67
N GLY A 119 37.38 -15.49 -20.45
CA GLY A 119 37.83 -14.57 -21.51
C GLY A 119 36.73 -14.14 -22.48
N ARG A 120 35.45 -14.38 -22.16
CA ARG A 120 34.31 -14.04 -23.04
C ARG A 120 33.93 -12.57 -23.00
N ILE A 121 34.30 -11.88 -21.91
CA ILE A 121 34.07 -10.45 -21.70
C ILE A 121 35.32 -9.88 -21.04
N SER A 122 35.77 -8.70 -21.46
CA SER A 122 36.90 -8.01 -20.82
C SER A 122 36.47 -7.33 -19.53
N PHE A 123 37.37 -7.28 -18.55
CA PHE A 123 37.11 -6.65 -17.24
C PHE A 123 36.70 -5.16 -17.38
N ASN A 124 37.29 -4.44 -18.35
CA ASN A 124 36.98 -3.03 -18.62
C ASN A 124 35.57 -2.81 -19.18
N HIS A 125 35.00 -3.77 -19.91
CA HIS A 125 33.64 -3.69 -20.43
C HIS A 125 32.58 -3.83 -19.33
N TYR A 126 32.91 -4.52 -18.23
CA TYR A 126 31.99 -4.71 -17.11
C TYR A 126 31.80 -3.43 -16.26
N PHE A 127 32.86 -2.65 -16.05
CA PHE A 127 32.84 -1.46 -15.19
C PHE A 127 32.36 -0.18 -15.90
N THR A 128 32.31 -0.17 -17.23
CA THR A 128 31.91 1.02 -18.02
C THR A 128 30.43 1.08 -18.37
N ALA A 129 29.66 0.02 -18.07
CA ALA A 129 28.23 -0.09 -18.38
C ALA A 129 27.31 0.07 -17.14
N SER A 130 27.84 0.62 -16.03
CA SER A 130 27.07 0.93 -14.81
C SER A 130 26.72 2.41 -14.72
#